data_AF-A0A969P5U7-F1
#
_entry.id   AF-A0A969P5U7-F1
#
_cell.length_a   1.000
_cell.length_b   1.000
_cell.length_c   1.000
_cell.angle_alpha   90.00
_cell.angle_beta   90.00
_cell.angle_gamma   90.00
#
_symmetry.space_group_name_H-M   'P 1'
#
loop_
_entity.id
_entity.type
_entity.pdbx_description
1 polymer ?
#
loop_
_entity_poly.entity_id
_entity_poly.type
_entity_poly.pdbx_seq_one_letter_code
_entity_poly.pdbx_strand_id
1 'polypeptide(L)'
;MTGLRVAISLSLGLLSGVSAILLEDGCAKAQTDPATQLASVVQSAGNQVAASVLYVDPIHGNNGTADGSDRAPFKTITHALQVAQPNTVILLASGTYSAETGESFPIALQPRITIKGNAELVERR
;
A
#
# COMPACT_ATOMS: atom_id res chain seq x y z
N MET A 1 39.90 6.78 -20.48
CA MET A 1 39.80 6.59 -19.02
C MET A 1 38.68 5.58 -18.76
N THR A 2 39.03 4.56 -18.01
CA THR A 2 38.51 3.17 -17.97
C THR A 2 37.01 3.04 -17.70
N GLY A 3 36.34 2.18 -18.49
CA GLY A 3 34.95 1.78 -18.27
C GLY A 3 34.82 0.78 -17.13
N LEU A 4 33.80 0.95 -16.29
CA LEU A 4 33.52 0.08 -15.15
C LEU A 4 32.42 -0.91 -15.53
N ARG A 5 32.79 -2.18 -15.70
CA ARG A 5 31.87 -3.31 -15.87
C ARG A 5 31.58 -3.85 -14.46
N VAL A 6 30.32 -3.78 -14.02
CA VAL A 6 29.89 -4.43 -12.78
C VAL A 6 29.41 -5.84 -13.15
N ALA A 7 30.15 -6.86 -12.70
CA ALA A 7 29.75 -8.25 -12.76
C ALA A 7 29.20 -8.66 -11.39
N ILE A 8 27.94 -9.08 -11.32
CA ILE A 8 27.34 -9.61 -10.09
C ILE A 8 27.39 -11.14 -10.19
N SER A 9 28.16 -11.73 -9.28
CA SER A 9 28.46 -13.16 -9.19
C SER A 9 27.24 -13.97 -8.78
N LEU A 10 26.97 -15.05 -9.52
CA LEU A 10 25.96 -16.06 -9.26
C LEU A 10 26.56 -17.15 -8.34
N SER A 11 26.11 -17.26 -7.09
CA SER A 11 26.56 -18.33 -6.19
C SER A 11 25.67 -19.57 -6.34
N LEU A 12 26.19 -20.60 -7.01
CA LEU A 12 25.63 -21.94 -7.06
C LEU A 12 26.10 -22.71 -5.80
N GLY A 13 25.19 -22.91 -4.84
CA GLY A 13 25.43 -23.78 -3.68
C GLY A 13 25.02 -25.20 -3.99
N LEU A 14 25.99 -26.09 -4.19
CA LEU A 14 25.81 -27.52 -4.40
C LEU A 14 26.24 -28.29 -3.13
N LEU A 15 25.37 -29.24 -2.77
CA LEU A 15 25.69 -30.59 -2.31
C LEU A 15 25.93 -30.91 -0.81
N SER A 16 25.40 -32.09 -0.47
CA SER A 16 25.62 -32.97 0.69
C SER A 16 24.71 -32.70 1.90
N GLY A 17 24.07 -33.69 2.51
CA GLY A 17 24.21 -35.14 2.36
C GLY A 17 23.11 -35.89 3.10
N VAL A 18 23.13 -37.19 2.86
CA VAL A 18 22.16 -38.23 3.18
C VAL A 18 22.16 -38.58 4.67
N SER A 19 21.01 -38.97 5.22
CA SER A 19 20.92 -40.09 6.19
C SER A 19 19.50 -40.64 6.23
N ALA A 20 19.34 -41.85 5.68
CA ALA A 20 18.21 -42.72 5.95
C ALA A 20 18.41 -43.35 7.33
N ILE A 21 17.44 -43.19 8.24
CA ILE A 21 17.40 -43.93 9.49
C ILE A 21 16.41 -45.09 9.31
N LEU A 22 16.94 -46.29 9.53
CA LEU A 22 16.25 -47.58 9.51
C LEU A 22 15.26 -47.71 10.68
N LEU A 23 14.28 -48.58 10.45
CA LEU A 23 13.15 -48.99 11.28
C LEU A 23 13.54 -49.41 12.70
N GLU A 24 12.76 -48.98 13.70
CA GLU A 24 12.62 -49.72 14.95
C GLU A 24 11.14 -50.02 15.24
N ASP A 25 10.88 -51.31 15.48
CA ASP A 25 9.62 -51.90 15.89
C ASP A 25 9.26 -51.45 17.31
N GLY A 26 8.06 -50.88 17.49
CA GLY A 26 7.59 -50.42 18.78
C GLY A 26 6.09 -50.14 18.78
N CYS A 27 5.30 -51.19 19.02
CA CYS A 27 3.86 -51.07 19.20
C CYS A 27 3.53 -50.25 20.46
N ALA A 28 2.59 -49.32 20.30
CA ALA A 28 1.81 -48.62 21.32
C ALA A 28 2.52 -47.64 22.26
N LYS A 29 2.21 -46.34 22.12
CA LYS A 29 1.42 -45.62 23.14
C LYS A 29 0.45 -44.63 22.49
N ALA A 30 -0.78 -44.69 22.99
CA ALA A 30 -1.95 -44.00 22.50
C ALA A 30 -1.83 -42.47 22.56
N GLN A 31 -2.40 -41.87 21.52
CA GLN A 31 -2.75 -40.47 21.40
C GLN A 31 -3.89 -40.13 22.37
N THR A 32 -3.59 -39.41 23.44
CA THR A 32 -4.55 -38.58 24.19
C THR A 32 -3.79 -37.47 24.90
N ASP A 33 -3.72 -36.30 24.27
CA ASP A 33 -4.05 -35.03 24.94
C ASP A 33 -4.17 -33.91 23.89
N PRO A 34 -5.37 -33.31 23.72
CA PRO A 34 -5.63 -32.22 22.80
C PRO A 34 -5.18 -30.88 23.41
N ALA A 35 -3.87 -30.66 23.51
CA ALA A 35 -3.35 -29.38 23.98
C ALA A 35 -1.93 -29.13 23.46
N THR A 36 -1.79 -28.90 22.15
CA THR A 36 -0.88 -27.90 21.54
C THR A 36 -1.14 -27.92 20.02
N GLN A 37 -2.31 -27.44 19.63
CA GLN A 37 -2.56 -27.03 18.25
C GLN A 37 -3.15 -25.61 18.28
N LEU A 38 -2.35 -24.67 18.80
CA LEU A 38 -2.72 -23.26 18.88
C LEU A 38 -1.84 -22.34 18.01
N ALA A 39 -1.02 -22.89 17.12
CA ALA A 39 -0.11 -22.07 16.30
C ALA A 39 -0.56 -21.85 14.84
N SER A 40 -1.74 -22.30 14.42
CA SER A 40 -2.25 -22.06 13.05
C SER A 40 -3.63 -21.40 12.96
N VAL A 41 -4.18 -20.89 14.06
CA VAL A 41 -5.46 -20.14 14.07
C VAL A 41 -5.26 -18.62 13.86
N VAL A 42 -4.02 -18.14 13.68
CA VAL A 42 -3.74 -16.70 13.44
C VAL A 42 -3.15 -16.46 12.06
N GLN A 43 -3.69 -17.12 11.03
CA GLN A 43 -3.56 -16.65 9.63
C GLN A 43 -4.83 -15.92 9.20
N SER A 44 -5.42 -15.14 10.11
CA SER A 44 -6.17 -13.93 9.75
C SER A 44 -5.23 -12.74 9.95
N ALA A 45 -4.10 -12.74 9.25
CA ALA A 45 -3.42 -11.49 8.96
C ALA A 45 -4.40 -10.74 8.07
N GLY A 46 -5.11 -9.78 8.69
CA GLY A 46 -6.34 -9.23 8.16
C GLY A 46 -6.22 -8.91 6.68
N ASN A 47 -7.27 -9.25 5.96
CA ASN A 47 -7.52 -8.78 4.60
C ASN A 47 -7.76 -7.26 4.65
N GLN A 48 -6.73 -6.50 5.08
CA GLN A 48 -6.69 -5.05 5.10
C GLN A 48 -6.71 -4.65 3.63
N VAL A 49 -7.88 -4.28 3.13
CA VAL A 49 -8.01 -3.69 1.81
C VAL A 49 -7.16 -2.41 1.85
N ALA A 50 -5.97 -2.46 1.27
CA ALA A 50 -5.08 -1.31 1.23
C ALA A 50 -5.83 -0.16 0.56
N ALA A 51 -6.08 0.92 1.31
CA ALA A 51 -6.72 2.10 0.77
C ALA A 51 -5.71 2.83 -0.12
N SER A 52 -6.10 3.11 -1.37
CA SER A 52 -5.30 3.97 -2.25
C SER A 52 -5.38 5.41 -1.76
N VAL A 53 -4.29 6.16 -1.87
CA VAL A 53 -4.25 7.58 -1.47
C VAL A 53 -3.93 8.42 -2.69
N LEU A 54 -4.76 9.43 -2.94
CA LEU A 54 -4.53 10.47 -3.95
C LEU A 54 -4.38 11.82 -3.28
N TYR A 55 -3.44 12.63 -3.74
CA TYR A 55 -3.17 13.96 -3.22
C TYR A 55 -3.69 15.01 -4.20
N VAL A 56 -4.28 16.07 -3.65
CA VAL A 56 -4.79 17.20 -4.42
C VAL A 56 -4.31 18.50 -3.80
N ASP A 57 -3.67 19.36 -4.58
CA ASP A 57 -3.22 20.69 -4.18
C ASP A 57 -3.73 21.73 -5.20
N PRO A 58 -4.58 22.68 -4.79
CA PRO A 58 -5.17 23.65 -5.72
C PRO A 58 -4.16 24.72 -6.18
N ILE A 59 -3.04 24.88 -5.46
CA ILE A 59 -2.00 25.86 -5.72
C ILE A 59 -0.88 25.26 -6.58
N HIS A 60 -0.37 24.08 -6.19
CA HIS A 60 0.82 23.47 -6.81
C HIS A 60 0.51 22.24 -7.69
N GLY A 61 -0.72 21.72 -7.66
CA GLY A 61 -1.09 20.52 -8.39
C GLY A 61 -1.31 20.73 -9.90
N ASN A 62 -1.36 19.63 -10.64
CA ASN A 62 -1.58 19.62 -12.10
C ASN A 62 -2.48 18.44 -12.52
N ASN A 63 -3.53 18.68 -13.31
CA ASN A 63 -4.44 17.62 -13.76
C ASN A 63 -4.00 16.89 -15.05
N GLY A 64 -3.01 17.43 -15.78
CA GLY A 64 -2.59 16.89 -17.07
C GLY A 64 -1.34 16.00 -16.99
N THR A 65 -0.42 16.32 -16.07
CA THR A 65 0.90 15.66 -15.99
C THR A 65 1.17 14.96 -14.67
N ALA A 66 0.34 15.19 -13.66
CA ALA A 66 0.53 14.60 -12.34
C ALA A 66 -0.13 13.22 -12.25
N ASP A 67 0.35 12.38 -11.34
CA ASP A 67 -0.17 11.02 -11.12
C ASP A 67 -1.01 10.90 -9.84
N GLY A 68 -1.16 11.98 -9.08
CA GLY A 68 -1.90 12.01 -7.82
C GLY A 68 -1.08 11.53 -6.63
N SER A 69 0.23 11.33 -6.77
CA SER A 69 1.15 11.10 -5.65
C SER A 69 1.36 12.37 -4.83
N ASP A 70 1.98 12.23 -3.66
CA ASP A 70 2.38 13.35 -2.79
C ASP A 70 3.38 14.29 -3.48
N ARG A 71 4.20 13.76 -4.41
CA ARG A 71 5.21 14.53 -5.16
C ARG A 71 4.65 15.16 -6.43
N ALA A 72 3.56 14.62 -6.96
CA ALA A 72 2.86 15.13 -8.12
C ALA A 72 1.34 15.07 -7.86
N PRO A 73 0.81 16.00 -7.04
CA PRO A 73 -0.60 16.04 -6.71
C PRO A 73 -1.44 16.54 -7.88
N PHE A 74 -2.71 16.11 -7.92
CA PHE A 74 -3.68 16.70 -8.84
C PHE A 74 -4.04 18.12 -8.42
N LYS A 75 -4.53 18.92 -9.36
CA LYS A 75 -4.95 20.30 -9.06
C LYS A 75 -6.35 20.37 -8.45
N THR A 76 -7.27 19.54 -8.95
CA THR A 76 -8.69 19.65 -8.58
C THR A 76 -9.25 18.36 -7.99
N ILE A 77 -10.19 18.52 -7.06
CA ILE A 77 -11.00 17.45 -6.47
C ILE A 77 -11.80 16.76 -7.57
N THR A 78 -12.37 17.55 -8.49
CA THR A 78 -13.12 17.04 -9.64
C THR A 78 -12.30 16.03 -10.47
N HIS A 79 -11.02 16.34 -10.75
CA HIS A 79 -10.18 15.43 -11.50
C HIS A 79 -9.77 14.19 -10.69
N ALA A 80 -9.42 14.37 -9.41
CA ALA A 80 -9.11 13.25 -8.53
C ALA A 80 -10.28 12.25 -8.43
N LEU A 81 -11.53 12.72 -8.38
CA LEU A 81 -12.71 11.87 -8.38
C LEU A 81 -12.95 11.11 -9.69
N GLN A 82 -12.47 11.62 -10.83
CA GLN A 82 -12.58 10.93 -12.12
C GLN A 82 -11.65 9.72 -12.21
N VAL A 83 -10.49 9.78 -11.55
CA VAL A 83 -9.47 8.73 -11.60
C VAL A 83 -9.48 7.80 -10.38
N ALA A 84 -10.09 8.23 -9.28
CA ALA A 84 -10.15 7.48 -8.05
C ALA A 84 -10.91 6.16 -8.21
N GLN A 85 -10.37 5.10 -7.61
CA GLN A 85 -11.02 3.80 -7.52
C GLN A 85 -11.76 3.65 -6.17
N PRO A 86 -12.69 2.69 -6.03
CA PRO A 86 -13.32 2.43 -4.74
C PRO A 86 -12.30 2.16 -3.62
N ASN A 87 -12.58 2.63 -2.41
CA ASN A 87 -11.67 2.64 -1.25
C ASN A 87 -10.46 3.57 -1.40
N THR A 88 -10.58 4.64 -2.18
CA THR A 88 -9.57 5.69 -2.26
C THR A 88 -9.82 6.78 -1.22
N VAL A 89 -8.73 7.24 -0.59
CA VAL A 89 -8.70 8.45 0.23
C VAL A 89 -8.07 9.57 -0.59
N ILE A 90 -8.83 10.64 -0.83
CA ILE A 90 -8.35 11.86 -1.44
C ILE A 90 -7.93 12.81 -0.32
N LEU A 91 -6.63 13.09 -0.22
CA LEU A 91 -6.04 14.04 0.73
C LEU A 91 -5.88 15.40 0.07
N LEU A 92 -6.54 16.40 0.66
CA LEU A 92 -6.53 17.77 0.16
C LEU A 92 -5.44 18.56 0.87
N ALA A 93 -4.60 19.26 0.12
CA ALA A 93 -3.73 20.30 0.64
C ALA A 93 -4.56 21.49 1.15
N SER A 94 -3.97 22.30 2.02
CA SER A 94 -4.58 23.55 2.44
C SER A 94 -4.71 24.51 1.26
N GLY A 95 -5.91 25.04 1.04
CA GLY A 95 -6.18 25.95 -0.08
C GLY A 95 -7.67 26.16 -0.32
N THR A 96 -7.97 26.98 -1.32
CA THR A 96 -9.34 27.23 -1.76
C THR A 96 -9.66 26.37 -2.97
N TYR A 97 -10.73 25.57 -2.87
CA TYR A 97 -11.27 24.76 -3.97
C TYR A 97 -12.58 25.40 -4.43
N SER A 98 -12.51 26.16 -5.53
CA SER A 98 -13.61 26.95 -6.07
C SER A 98 -13.71 26.81 -7.59
N ALA A 99 -14.75 27.41 -8.17
CA ALA A 99 -14.87 27.49 -9.62
C ALA A 99 -13.70 28.26 -10.26
N GLU A 100 -13.15 29.25 -9.56
CA GLU A 100 -11.99 30.02 -10.01
C GLU A 100 -10.71 29.19 -10.05
N THR A 101 -10.58 28.20 -9.14
CA THR A 101 -9.46 27.25 -9.13
C THR A 101 -9.69 26.03 -10.01
N GLY A 102 -10.82 25.97 -10.73
CA GLY A 102 -11.14 24.94 -11.71
C GLY A 102 -12.03 23.80 -11.21
N GLU A 103 -12.66 23.93 -10.04
CA GLU A 103 -13.70 22.99 -9.61
C GLU A 103 -15.02 23.22 -10.35
N SER A 104 -15.80 22.16 -10.52
CA SER A 104 -17.17 22.24 -11.00
C SER A 104 -18.14 21.74 -9.94
N PHE A 105 -19.07 22.59 -9.52
CA PHE A 105 -20.06 22.24 -8.51
C PHE A 105 -21.41 21.85 -9.17
N PRO A 106 -22.15 20.88 -8.59
CA PRO A 106 -21.88 20.18 -7.34
C PRO A 106 -20.81 19.08 -7.48
N ILE A 107 -20.02 18.88 -6.42
CA ILE A 107 -19.06 17.77 -6.33
C ILE A 107 -19.82 16.50 -5.93
N ALA A 108 -19.95 15.56 -6.88
CA ALA A 108 -20.61 14.28 -6.65
C ALA A 108 -19.61 13.24 -6.12
N LEU A 109 -19.79 12.82 -4.87
CA LEU A 109 -18.96 11.76 -4.28
C LEU A 109 -19.39 10.39 -4.80
N GLN A 110 -18.41 9.58 -5.20
CA GLN A 110 -18.65 8.19 -5.54
C GLN A 110 -18.67 7.32 -4.27
N PRO A 111 -19.40 6.19 -4.28
CA PRO A 111 -19.40 5.26 -3.16
C PRO A 111 -17.98 4.82 -2.80
N ARG A 112 -17.71 4.70 -1.49
CA ARG A 112 -16.44 4.21 -0.94
C ARG A 112 -15.23 5.09 -1.26
N ILE A 113 -15.42 6.36 -1.62
CA ILE A 113 -14.35 7.36 -1.66
C ILE A 113 -14.46 8.23 -0.42
N THR A 114 -13.32 8.51 0.21
CA THR A 114 -13.23 9.44 1.34
C THR A 114 -12.43 10.66 0.93
N ILE A 115 -12.91 11.86 1.24
CA ILE A 115 -12.14 13.10 1.09
C ILE A 115 -11.75 13.58 2.49
N LYS A 116 -10.48 13.92 2.68
CA LYS A 116 -9.99 14.49 3.94
C LYS A 116 -9.16 15.73 3.66
N GLY A 117 -9.42 16.80 4.41
CA GLY A 117 -8.49 17.92 4.48
C GLY A 117 -7.23 17.51 5.23
N ASN A 118 -6.06 17.76 4.64
CA ASN A 118 -4.86 17.95 5.44
C ASN A 118 -4.96 19.37 6.03
N ALA A 119 -4.92 19.45 7.36
CA ALA A 119 -4.61 20.71 8.00
C ALA A 119 -3.08 20.71 8.07
N GLU A 120 -2.40 21.36 7.13
CA GLU A 120 -1.00 21.65 7.37
C GLU A 120 -0.98 22.60 8.58
N LEU A 121 -0.35 22.16 9.67
CA LEU A 121 -0.21 22.97 10.87
C LEU A 121 0.55 24.23 10.46
N VAL A 122 -0.16 25.37 10.41
CA VAL A 122 0.49 26.68 10.35
C VAL A 122 1.33 26.79 11.61
N GLU A 123 2.65 26.60 11.50
CA GLU A 123 3.60 26.91 12.56
C GLU A 123 3.43 28.40 12.89
N ARG A 124 2.64 28.68 13.93
CA ARG A 124 2.50 30.02 14.48
C ARG A 124 3.87 30.44 14.99
N ARG A 125 4.52 31.34 14.26
CA ARG A 125 5.70 32.07 14.72
C ARG A 125 5.30 33.26 15.57
#